data_AF-A0A3B8S343-F1
#
_entry.id   AF-A0A3B8S343-F1
#
_cell.length_a   1.000
_cell.length_b   1.000
_cell.length_c   1.000
_cell.angle_alpha   90.00
_cell.angle_beta   90.00
_cell.angle_gamma   90.00
#
_symmetry.space_group_name_H-M   'P 1'
#
loop_
_entity.id
_entity.type
_entity.pdbx_description
1 polymer ?
#
loop_
_entity_poly.entity_id
_entity_poly.type
_entity_poly.pdbx_seq_one_letter_code
_entity_poly.pdbx_strand_id
1 'polypeptide(L)' 'AGEIKFTGQVTPESKLVSYHLDLKRVIERKLVMGIADGYMKVDGEVIYTAKDLRVGLFKQEDA' A
#
# COMPACT_ATOMS: atom_id res chain seq x y z
N ALA A 1 9.36 11.25 3.75
CA ALA A 1 9.16 10.47 2.52
C ALA A 1 8.77 9.06 2.95
N GLY A 2 7.70 8.49 2.38
CA GLY A 2 7.30 7.11 2.69
C GLY A 2 8.43 6.16 2.35
N GLU A 3 8.84 5.34 3.32
CA GLU A 3 9.94 4.40 3.15
C GLU A 3 9.41 3.18 2.39
N ILE A 4 9.79 3.04 1.12
CA ILE A 4 9.51 1.85 0.31
C ILE A 4 10.80 1.05 0.21
N LYS A 5 10.72 -0.26 0.46
CA LYS A 5 11.84 -1.18 0.26
C LYS A 5 11.43 -2.32 -0.64
N PHE A 6 12.34 -2.65 -1.56
CA PHE A 6 12.25 -3.81 -2.44
C PHE A 6 13.44 -4.72 -2.13
N THR A 7 13.18 -5.93 -1.66
CA THR A 7 14.22 -6.90 -1.27
C THR A 7 14.14 -8.21 -2.05
N GLY A 8 13.21 -8.31 -3.01
CA GLY A 8 13.02 -9.46 -3.88
C GLY A 8 12.31 -9.06 -5.17
N GLN A 9 11.78 -10.04 -5.89
CA GLN A 9 11.07 -9.82 -7.16
C GLN A 9 9.98 -10.88 -7.36
N VAL A 10 9.00 -10.55 -8.19
CA VAL A 10 8.03 -11.52 -8.72
C VAL A 10 8.57 -12.04 -10.05
N THR A 11 8.64 -13.37 -10.22
CA THR A 11 9.11 -14.01 -11.45
C THR A 11 7.93 -14.67 -12.19
N PRO A 12 8.08 -15.06 -13.47
CA PRO A 12 7.04 -15.78 -14.19
C PRO A 12 6.58 -17.09 -13.53
N GLU A 13 7.41 -17.71 -12.70
CA GLU A 13 7.11 -18.97 -11.98
C GLU A 13 6.34 -18.74 -10.66
N SER A 14 6.25 -17.48 -10.20
CA SER A 14 5.54 -17.13 -8.97
C SER A 14 4.05 -17.44 -9.08
N LYS A 15 3.47 -18.02 -8.03
CA LYS A 15 2.08 -18.54 -8.08
C LYS A 15 1.06 -17.61 -7.43
N LEU A 16 1.43 -16.99 -6.31
CA LEU A 16 0.52 -16.13 -5.56
C LEU A 16 1.23 -14.88 -5.03
N VAL A 17 0.72 -13.73 -5.41
CA VAL A 17 1.06 -12.45 -4.79
C VAL A 17 -0.01 -12.11 -3.76
N SER A 18 0.39 -11.74 -2.54
CA SER A 18 -0.53 -11.35 -1.48
C SER A 18 -0.17 -9.99 -0.91
N TYR A 19 -1.16 -9.10 -0.85
CA TYR A 19 -1.02 -7.75 -0.32
C TYR A 19 -1.64 -7.68 1.08
N HIS A 20 -0.95 -7.03 1.99
CA HIS A 20 -1.43 -6.78 3.33
C HIS A 20 -1.27 -5.29 3.63
N LEU A 21 -2.33 -4.68 4.16
CA LEU A 21 -2.38 -3.27 4.52
C LEU A 21 -2.85 -3.15 5.97
N ASP A 22 -2.04 -2.47 6.76
CA ASP A 22 -2.36 -2.10 8.14
C ASP A 22 -2.75 -0.62 8.16
N LEU A 23 -4.05 -0.35 8.30
CA LEU A 23 -4.56 1.01 8.36
C LEU A 23 -4.05 1.70 9.63
N LYS A 24 -3.21 2.71 9.46
CA LYS A 24 -2.72 3.57 10.56
C LYS A 24 -3.74 4.63 10.94
N ARG A 25 -4.35 5.25 9.93
CA ARG A 25 -5.28 6.37 10.13
C ARG A 25 -6.23 6.51 8.97
N VAL A 26 -7.50 6.78 9.28
CA VAL A 26 -8.51 7.23 8.32
C VAL A 26 -8.96 8.62 8.74
N ILE A 27 -8.97 9.56 7.80
CA ILE A 27 -9.37 10.95 8.01
C ILE A 27 -10.59 11.21 7.13
N GLU A 28 -11.74 11.43 7.75
CA GLU A 28 -13.02 11.68 7.07
C GLU A 28 -13.48 13.10 7.35
N ARG A 29 -12.83 14.09 6.72
CA ARG A 29 -13.19 15.50 6.82
C ARG A 29 -13.59 16.02 5.43
N LYS A 30 -13.29 17.30 5.13
CA LYS A 30 -13.53 17.88 3.80
C LYS A 30 -12.83 17.09 2.69
N LEU A 31 -11.61 16.61 2.95
CA LEU A 31 -10.90 15.63 2.13
C LEU A 31 -10.86 14.30 2.89
N VAL A 32 -11.28 13.22 2.22
CA VAL A 32 -11.16 11.87 2.77
C VAL A 32 -9.76 11.34 2.45
N MET A 33 -9.02 10.87 3.46
CA MET A 33 -7.66 10.34 3.31
C MET A 33 -7.45 9.09 4.16
N GLY A 34 -6.98 8.01 3.52
CA GLY A 34 -6.46 6.83 4.20
C GLY A 34 -4.94 6.87 4.28
N ILE A 35 -4.39 6.46 5.42
CA ILE A 35 -2.96 6.26 5.66
C ILE A 35 -2.72 4.84 6.17
N ALA A 36 -1.82 4.11 5.52
CA ALA A 36 -1.52 2.72 5.85
C ALA A 36 -0.03 2.40 5.73
N ASP A 37 0.42 1.41 6.48
CA ASP A 37 1.62 0.65 6.13
C ASP A 37 1.19 -0.62 5.39
N GLY A 38 2.10 -1.19 4.62
CA GLY A 38 1.80 -2.40 3.89
C GLY A 38 3.02 -3.21 3.54
N TYR A 39 2.77 -4.47 3.23
CA TYR A 39 3.77 -5.35 2.66
C TYR A 39 3.15 -6.27 1.62
N MET A 40 3.99 -6.67 0.67
CA MET A 40 3.65 -7.61 -0.38
C MET A 40 4.46 -8.88 -0.20
N LYS A 41 3.77 -10.02 -0.28
CA LYS A 41 4.37 -11.34 -0.31
C LYS A 41 4.30 -11.94 -1.70
N VAL A 42 5.30 -12.73 -2.06
CA VAL A 42 5.23 -13.68 -3.18
C VAL A 42 5.42 -15.08 -2.61
N ASP A 43 4.48 -15.98 -2.87
CA ASP A 43 4.50 -17.38 -2.40
C ASP A 43 4.80 -17.55 -0.89
N GLY A 44 4.35 -16.59 -0.08
CA GLY A 44 4.49 -16.58 1.38
C GLY A 44 5.62 -15.69 1.92
N GLU A 45 6.58 -15.28 1.08
CA GLU A 45 7.74 -14.49 1.49
C GLU A 45 7.53 -12.98 1.26
N VAL A 46 7.82 -12.16 2.27
CA VAL A 46 7.71 -10.70 2.16
C VAL A 46 8.87 -10.17 1.33
N ILE A 47 8.55 -9.54 0.19
CA ILE A 47 9.55 -8.96 -0.70
C ILE A 47 9.47 -7.45 -0.81
N TYR A 48 8.28 -6.85 -0.62
CA TYR A 48 8.10 -5.39 -0.64
C TYR A 48 7.50 -4.92 0.68
N THR A 49 7.98 -3.78 1.16
CA THR A 49 7.39 -3.07 2.31
C THR A 49 7.22 -1.60 1.97
N ALA A 50 6.15 -0.99 2.46
CA ALA A 50 5.86 0.41 2.27
C ALA A 50 5.33 1.01 3.57
N LYS A 51 5.89 2.16 3.95
CA LYS A 51 5.44 2.95 5.09
C LYS A 51 4.75 4.23 4.66
N ASP A 52 3.71 4.58 5.42
CA ASP A 52 2.95 5.82 5.30
C ASP A 52 2.38 6.05 3.89
N LEU A 53 1.84 4.98 3.27
CA LEU A 53 1.05 5.07 2.04
C LEU A 53 -0.14 5.98 2.28
N ARG A 54 -0.41 6.91 1.37
CA ARG A 54 -1.53 7.87 1.48
C ARG A 54 -2.40 7.80 0.24
N VAL A 55 -3.70 7.65 0.45
CA VAL A 55 -4.70 7.67 -0.62
C VAL A 55 -5.78 8.68 -0.25
N GLY A 56 -6.03 9.63 -1.13
CA GLY A 56 -7.10 10.62 -0.99
C GLY A 56 -8.27 10.29 -1.93
N LEU A 57 -9.50 10.50 -1.48
CA LEU A 57 -10.67 10.50 -2.34
C LEU A 57 -11.06 11.94 -2.67
N PHE A 58 -11.19 12.25 -3.94
CA PHE A 58 -11.56 13.57 -4.45
C PHE A 58 -12.89 13.46 -5.19
N LYS A 59 -13.76 14.47 -5.06
CA LYS A 59 -15.00 14.52 -5.83
C LYS A 59 -14.69 15.14 -7.19
N GLN A 60 -15.47 14.76 -8.20
CA GLN A 60 -15.28 15.23 -9.57
C GLN A 60 -15.35 16.76 -9.72
N GLU A 61 -16.04 17.44 -8.81
CA GLU A 61 -16.17 18.91 -8.75
C GLU A 61 -14.89 19.61 -8.21
N ASP A 62 -13.93 18.85 -7.68
CA ASP A 62 -12.67 19.37 -7.11
C ASP A 62 -11.52 19.46 -8.14
N ALA A 63 -11.77 19.14 -9.43
CA ALA A 63 -10.78 19.08 -10.53
C ALA A 63 -10.92 20.23 -11.54
#